data_AF-A0A5J4S0L0-F1
#
_entry.id   AF-A0A5J4S0L0-F1
#
_cell.length_a   1.000
_cell.length_b   1.000
_cell.length_c   1.000
_cell.angle_alpha   90.00
_cell.angle_beta   90.00
_cell.angle_gamma   90.00
#
_symmetry.space_group_name_H-M   'P 1'
#
loop_
_entity.id
_entity.type
_entity.pdbx_description
1 polymer ?
#
loop_
_entity_poly.entity_id
_entity_poly.type
_entity_poly.pdbx_seq_one_letter_code
_entity_poly.pdbx_strand_id
1 'polypeptide(L)'
;LVIANFISQLEADDATNANQANCRSALSTLFQLQGFKKEKINGVALQQIMKKPQAGMRKPIKEEQVWNYDQLLKYIKNKSDQKTQLSEIEFQGIVIATIMGYSTLRLIEVHRSTVLKLPKGCRQVKTAMFKGHNTGVTVIFRPLEDLCICPTQWLSSWMNRRKKKDEKRPVWWLFSKNRVASYEETSKAVHIVMKACKIPTGYTVTSIRSSSMTKSIDQGATKTEINKATRHRKGSQAVKNHYDKNLNDKIRTRLAKL
;
A
#
# COMPACT_ATOMS: atom_id res chain seq x y z
N LEU A 1 15.45 -7.16 -34.52
CA LEU A 1 14.31 -7.28 -35.46
C LEU A 1 13.22 -8.20 -34.91
N VAL A 2 13.54 -9.44 -34.49
CA VAL A 2 12.55 -10.41 -33.97
C VAL A 2 11.58 -9.84 -32.91
N ILE A 3 12.08 -9.20 -31.85
CA ILE A 3 11.22 -8.63 -30.79
C ILE A 3 10.33 -7.50 -31.33
N ALA A 4 10.88 -6.64 -32.20
CA ALA A 4 10.14 -5.52 -32.76
C ALA A 4 8.96 -6.01 -33.62
N ASN A 5 9.19 -6.97 -34.50
CA ASN A 5 8.15 -7.55 -35.35
C ASN A 5 7.08 -8.25 -34.50
N PHE A 6 7.48 -8.97 -33.46
CA PHE A 6 6.53 -9.61 -32.55
C PHE A 6 5.64 -8.60 -31.81
N ILE A 7 6.20 -7.48 -31.33
CA ILE A 7 5.39 -6.44 -30.69
C ILE A 7 4.45 -5.75 -31.70
N SER A 8 4.91 -5.51 -32.93
CA SER A 8 4.05 -4.98 -33.99
C SER A 8 2.92 -5.94 -34.35
N GLN A 9 3.15 -7.25 -34.33
CA GLN A 9 2.09 -8.24 -34.52
C GLN A 9 1.08 -8.19 -33.37
N LEU A 10 1.54 -8.12 -32.12
CA LEU A 10 0.64 -7.96 -30.97
C LEU A 10 -0.21 -6.68 -31.08
N GLU A 11 0.34 -5.59 -31.62
CA GLU A 11 -0.43 -4.38 -31.90
C GLU A 11 -1.48 -4.60 -33.00
N ALA A 12 -1.14 -5.31 -34.08
CA ALA A 12 -2.07 -5.66 -35.15
C ALA A 12 -3.19 -6.60 -34.67
N ASP A 13 -2.92 -7.43 -33.67
CA ASP A 13 -3.87 -8.35 -33.05
C ASP A 13 -4.66 -7.71 -31.87
N ASP A 14 -4.68 -6.37 -31.80
CA ASP A 14 -5.37 -5.58 -30.77
C ASP A 14 -4.98 -5.92 -29.31
N ALA A 15 -3.78 -6.44 -29.08
CA ALA A 15 -3.30 -6.75 -27.74
C ALA A 15 -3.19 -5.47 -26.90
N THR A 16 -3.62 -5.54 -25.63
CA THR A 16 -3.55 -4.39 -24.72
C THR A 16 -2.12 -3.86 -24.58
N ASN A 17 -1.99 -2.55 -24.38
CA ASN A 17 -0.68 -1.91 -24.14
C ASN A 17 0.11 -2.57 -23.00
N ALA A 18 -0.59 -3.09 -21.97
CA ALA A 18 0.00 -3.83 -20.86
C ALA A 18 0.55 -5.20 -21.29
N ASN A 19 -0.20 -5.92 -22.13
CA ASN A 19 0.25 -7.19 -22.71
C ASN A 19 1.52 -6.98 -23.54
N GLN A 20 1.51 -6.03 -24.48
CA GLN A 20 2.68 -5.70 -25.29
C GLN A 20 3.93 -5.39 -24.45
N ALA A 21 3.79 -4.60 -23.38
CA ALA A 21 4.90 -4.27 -22.49
C ALA A 21 5.40 -5.44 -21.64
N ASN A 22 4.51 -6.30 -21.18
CA ASN A 22 4.86 -7.51 -20.43
C ASN A 22 5.60 -8.50 -21.34
N CYS A 23 5.09 -8.74 -22.54
CA CYS A 23 5.72 -9.58 -23.56
C CYS A 23 7.11 -9.06 -23.94
N ARG A 24 7.25 -7.76 -24.22
CA ARG A 24 8.57 -7.15 -24.49
C ARG A 24 9.54 -7.37 -23.35
N SER A 25 9.08 -7.20 -22.11
CA SER A 25 9.92 -7.40 -20.91
C SER A 25 10.35 -8.84 -20.75
N ALA A 26 9.42 -9.79 -20.93
CA ALA A 26 9.68 -11.23 -20.86
C ALA A 26 10.71 -11.68 -21.91
N LEU A 27 10.51 -11.27 -23.18
CA LEU A 27 11.44 -11.57 -24.26
C LEU A 27 12.81 -10.95 -24.01
N SER A 28 12.86 -9.67 -23.59
CA SER A 28 14.13 -9.01 -23.27
C SER A 28 14.91 -9.76 -22.19
N THR A 29 14.24 -10.26 -21.15
CA THR A 29 14.85 -11.08 -20.10
C THR A 29 15.35 -12.41 -20.65
N LEU A 30 14.55 -13.09 -21.48
CA LEU A 30 14.94 -14.36 -22.09
C LEU A 30 16.20 -14.22 -22.94
N PHE A 31 16.27 -13.21 -23.82
CA PHE A 31 17.47 -12.96 -24.63
C PHE A 31 18.68 -12.59 -23.77
N GLN A 32 18.51 -11.83 -22.68
CA GLN A 32 19.61 -11.55 -21.74
C GLN A 32 20.15 -12.83 -21.10
N LEU A 33 19.26 -13.75 -20.67
CA LEU A 33 19.66 -15.03 -20.09
C LEU A 33 20.41 -15.92 -21.10
N GLN A 34 20.11 -15.78 -22.39
CA GLN A 34 20.83 -16.44 -23.49
C GLN A 34 22.15 -15.74 -23.87
N GLY A 35 22.61 -14.76 -23.08
CA GLY A 35 23.89 -14.08 -23.29
C GLY A 35 23.87 -12.91 -24.27
N PHE A 36 22.70 -12.51 -24.78
CA PHE A 36 22.62 -11.36 -25.67
C PHE A 36 22.80 -10.05 -24.89
N LYS A 37 23.70 -9.19 -25.42
CA LYS A 37 23.95 -7.86 -24.85
C LYS A 37 22.70 -6.98 -24.92
N LYS A 38 22.48 -6.17 -23.87
CA LYS A 38 21.28 -5.35 -23.70
C LYS A 38 21.08 -4.33 -24.82
N GLU A 39 22.17 -3.83 -25.40
CA GLU A 39 22.19 -2.87 -26.51
C GLU A 39 21.66 -3.52 -27.80
N LYS A 40 21.98 -4.80 -28.02
CA LYS A 40 21.48 -5.57 -29.18
C LYS A 40 19.99 -5.91 -29.05
N ILE A 41 19.50 -6.08 -27.82
CA ILE A 41 18.09 -6.36 -27.53
C ILE A 41 17.24 -5.09 -27.63
N ASN A 42 17.74 -3.96 -27.10
CA ASN A 42 16.99 -2.69 -27.01
C ASN A 42 17.34 -1.70 -28.13
N GLY A 43 17.36 -2.18 -29.37
CA GLY A 43 17.60 -1.34 -30.54
C GLY A 43 16.57 -0.23 -30.72
N VAL A 44 16.95 0.80 -31.49
CA VAL A 44 16.15 2.02 -31.71
C VAL A 44 14.75 1.73 -32.24
N ALA A 45 14.60 0.79 -33.17
CA ALA A 45 13.29 0.41 -33.72
C ALA A 45 12.33 -0.11 -32.64
N LEU A 46 12.80 -0.99 -31.75
CA LEU A 46 12.00 -1.50 -30.63
C LEU A 46 11.65 -0.36 -29.66
N GLN A 47 12.57 0.57 -29.42
CA GLN A 47 12.28 1.73 -28.56
C GLN A 47 11.17 2.61 -29.14
N GLN A 48 11.16 2.84 -30.46
CA GLN A 48 10.13 3.64 -31.13
C GLN A 48 8.76 2.96 -31.07
N ILE A 49 8.67 1.67 -31.44
CA ILE A 49 7.42 0.89 -31.37
C ILE A 49 6.86 0.89 -29.94
N MET A 50 7.73 0.72 -28.94
CA MET A 50 7.29 0.70 -27.55
C MET A 50 6.81 2.05 -27.00
N LYS A 51 7.02 3.19 -27.68
CA LYS A 51 6.56 4.51 -27.18
C LYS A 51 5.04 4.57 -27.05
N LYS A 52 4.30 4.07 -28.05
CA LYS A 52 2.83 4.12 -28.06
C LYS A 52 2.21 3.25 -26.96
N PRO A 53 2.61 1.97 -26.79
CA PRO A 53 2.15 1.16 -25.65
C PRO A 53 2.57 1.75 -24.31
N GLN A 54 3.79 2.28 -24.20
CA GLN A 54 4.23 2.94 -22.97
C GLN A 54 3.40 4.17 -22.64
N ALA A 55 3.08 5.01 -23.63
CA ALA A 55 2.21 6.17 -23.45
C ALA A 55 0.79 5.76 -23.08
N GLY A 56 0.22 4.77 -23.76
CA GLY A 56 -1.13 4.26 -23.48
C GLY A 56 -1.28 3.56 -22.12
N MET A 57 -0.19 3.07 -21.53
CA MET A 57 -0.17 2.58 -20.15
C MET A 57 -0.01 3.68 -19.09
N ARG A 58 0.42 4.89 -19.47
CA ARG A 58 0.53 5.99 -18.50
C ARG A 58 -0.88 6.37 -18.09
N LYS A 59 -1.18 6.20 -16.80
CA LYS A 59 -2.43 6.70 -16.25
C LYS A 59 -2.44 8.24 -16.41
N PRO A 60 -3.52 8.83 -16.95
CA PRO A 60 -3.66 10.28 -16.92
C PRO A 60 -3.55 10.76 -15.47
N ILE A 61 -2.80 11.83 -15.25
CA ILE A 61 -2.76 12.47 -13.94
C ILE A 61 -4.09 13.21 -13.80
N LYS A 62 -5.00 12.62 -13.03
CA LYS A 62 -6.27 13.23 -12.67
C LYS A 62 -6.21 13.66 -11.21
N GLU A 63 -6.77 14.84 -10.92
CA GLU A 63 -7.21 15.17 -9.57
C GLU A 63 -8.28 14.14 -9.18
N GLU A 64 -8.09 13.50 -8.04
CA GLU A 64 -8.97 12.44 -7.55
C GLU A 64 -9.36 12.81 -6.13
N GLN A 65 -10.66 12.82 -5.84
CA GLN A 65 -11.10 12.93 -4.45
C GLN A 65 -10.58 11.73 -3.68
N VAL A 66 -9.81 11.98 -2.62
CA VAL A 66 -9.38 10.95 -1.66
C VAL A 66 -10.40 10.96 -0.52
N TRP A 67 -10.83 9.79 -0.05
CA TRP A 67 -11.78 9.73 1.07
C TRP A 67 -11.14 10.24 2.36
N ASN A 68 -11.96 10.81 3.25
CA ASN A 68 -11.45 11.45 4.45
C ASN A 68 -10.95 10.42 5.49
N TYR A 69 -9.64 10.39 5.72
CA TYR A 69 -9.00 9.49 6.68
C TYR A 69 -9.53 9.63 8.12
N ASP A 70 -10.10 10.79 8.48
CA ASP A 70 -10.77 10.99 9.77
C ASP A 70 -11.95 10.05 10.00
N GLN A 71 -12.63 9.62 8.93
CA GLN A 71 -13.72 8.64 9.04
C GLN A 71 -13.21 7.34 9.68
N LEU A 72 -12.04 6.87 9.25
CA LEU A 72 -11.40 5.68 9.80
C LEU A 72 -10.91 5.92 11.24
N LEU A 73 -10.26 7.06 11.52
CA LEU A 73 -9.77 7.36 12.86
C LEU A 73 -10.91 7.49 13.88
N LYS A 74 -12.00 8.15 13.52
CA LYS A 74 -13.21 8.27 14.36
C LYS A 74 -13.81 6.90 14.63
N TYR A 75 -13.93 6.05 13.61
CA TYR A 75 -14.41 4.68 13.78
C TYR A 75 -13.52 3.88 14.73
N ILE A 76 -12.20 3.91 14.54
CA ILE A 76 -11.23 3.21 15.40
C ILE A 76 -11.35 3.71 16.84
N LYS A 77 -11.40 5.04 17.04
CA LYS A 77 -11.54 5.66 18.37
C LYS A 77 -12.81 5.19 19.06
N ASN A 78 -13.95 5.25 18.38
CA ASN A 78 -15.24 4.81 18.91
C ASN A 78 -15.25 3.31 19.28
N LYS A 79 -14.51 2.48 18.54
CA LYS A 79 -14.39 1.04 18.83
C LYS A 79 -13.38 0.71 19.93
N SER A 80 -12.59 1.69 20.41
CA SER A 80 -11.59 1.44 21.44
C SER A 80 -12.22 1.02 22.78
N ASP A 81 -13.34 1.64 23.15
CA ASP A 81 -14.03 1.35 24.42
C ASP A 81 -14.85 0.04 24.35
N GLN A 82 -15.21 -0.39 23.14
CA GLN A 82 -16.02 -1.58 22.88
C GLN A 82 -15.16 -2.75 22.36
N LYS A 83 -13.87 -2.77 22.66
CA LYS A 83 -12.92 -3.78 22.15
C LYS A 83 -13.35 -5.22 22.42
N THR A 84 -14.00 -5.48 23.54
CA THR A 84 -14.47 -6.83 23.92
C THR A 84 -15.65 -7.32 23.08
N GLN A 85 -16.43 -6.41 22.49
CA GLN A 85 -17.61 -6.72 21.68
C GLN A 85 -17.27 -6.92 20.19
N LEU A 86 -16.06 -6.56 19.76
CA LEU A 86 -15.62 -6.72 18.39
C LEU A 86 -15.45 -8.19 18.01
N SER A 87 -16.05 -8.58 16.88
CA SER A 87 -15.78 -9.87 16.26
C SER A 87 -14.30 -10.01 15.88
N GLU A 88 -13.81 -11.25 15.76
CA GLU A 88 -12.41 -11.52 15.40
C GLU A 88 -12.02 -10.82 14.08
N ILE A 89 -12.90 -10.86 13.07
CA ILE A 89 -12.65 -10.28 11.75
C ILE A 89 -12.65 -8.74 11.79
N GLU A 90 -13.55 -8.11 12.53
CA GLU A 90 -13.55 -6.64 12.68
C GLU A 90 -12.33 -6.16 13.44
N PHE A 91 -11.97 -6.84 14.54
CA PHE A 91 -10.79 -6.52 15.33
C PHE A 91 -9.53 -6.63 14.47
N GLN A 92 -9.38 -7.74 13.74
CA GLN A 92 -8.28 -7.96 12.82
C GLN A 92 -8.22 -6.84 11.76
N GLY A 93 -9.35 -6.49 11.16
CA GLY A 93 -9.47 -5.42 10.18
C GLY A 93 -9.02 -4.06 10.71
N ILE A 94 -9.40 -3.71 11.95
CA ILE A 94 -9.01 -2.46 12.61
C ILE A 94 -7.50 -2.41 12.80
N VAL A 95 -6.91 -3.50 13.32
CA VAL A 95 -5.46 -3.58 13.57
C VAL A 95 -4.69 -3.41 12.26
N ILE A 96 -5.09 -4.11 11.20
CA ILE A 96 -4.43 -4.02 9.89
C ILE A 96 -4.58 -2.63 9.29
N ALA A 97 -5.78 -2.06 9.29
CA ALA A 97 -6.04 -0.71 8.76
C ALA A 97 -5.22 0.35 9.51
N THR A 98 -5.09 0.20 10.83
CA THR A 98 -4.25 1.05 11.68
C THR A 98 -2.77 0.93 11.28
N ILE A 99 -2.24 -0.29 11.16
CA ILE A 99 -0.85 -0.49 10.72
C ILE A 99 -0.63 0.14 9.33
N MET A 100 -1.51 -0.16 8.37
CA MET A 100 -1.40 0.36 7.00
C MET A 100 -1.43 1.88 6.96
N GLY A 101 -2.30 2.51 7.74
CA GLY A 101 -2.42 3.96 7.84
C GLY A 101 -1.19 4.63 8.43
N TYR A 102 -0.68 4.13 9.57
CA TYR A 102 0.43 4.76 10.30
C TYR A 102 1.83 4.39 9.78
N SER A 103 1.99 3.27 9.08
CA SER A 103 3.30 2.83 8.57
C SER A 103 3.47 2.95 7.05
N THR A 104 2.38 3.25 6.35
CA THR A 104 2.27 3.08 4.91
C THR A 104 2.66 1.68 4.43
N LEU A 105 2.55 0.60 5.20
CA LEU A 105 2.79 -0.75 4.66
C LEU A 105 1.64 -1.18 3.73
N ARG A 106 1.93 -1.95 2.68
CA ARG A 106 0.91 -2.60 1.84
C ARG A 106 0.26 -3.75 2.59
N LEU A 107 -0.96 -4.12 2.21
CA LEU A 107 -1.66 -5.24 2.82
C LEU A 107 -0.82 -6.53 2.82
N ILE A 108 -0.16 -6.85 1.71
CA ILE A 108 0.69 -8.06 1.61
C ILE A 108 1.91 -8.00 2.53
N GLU A 109 2.47 -6.80 2.74
CA GLU A 109 3.60 -6.57 3.65
C GLU A 109 3.14 -6.73 5.10
N VAL A 110 1.96 -6.23 5.45
CA VAL A 110 1.35 -6.41 6.78
C VAL A 110 1.00 -7.88 7.02
N HIS A 111 0.36 -8.52 6.04
CA HIS A 111 -0.04 -9.93 6.09
C HIS A 111 1.15 -10.88 6.36
N ARG A 112 2.32 -10.61 5.76
CA ARG A 112 3.54 -11.41 5.96
C ARG A 112 4.37 -10.99 7.17
N SER A 113 3.95 -9.97 7.91
CA SER A 113 4.78 -9.38 8.95
C SER A 113 4.87 -10.23 10.21
N THR A 114 5.97 -10.04 10.93
CA THR A 114 6.12 -10.45 12.33
C THR A 114 6.06 -9.23 13.24
N VAL A 115 5.55 -9.42 14.45
CA VAL A 115 5.40 -8.35 15.44
C VAL A 115 6.18 -8.71 16.70
N LEU A 116 7.07 -7.81 17.13
CA LEU A 116 7.87 -7.95 18.34
C LEU A 116 7.47 -6.90 19.38
N LYS A 117 7.45 -7.31 20.65
CA LYS A 117 7.33 -6.40 21.79
C LYS A 117 8.71 -5.78 22.05
N LEU A 118 8.77 -4.46 22.12
CA LEU A 118 9.96 -3.73 22.53
C LEU A 118 9.72 -3.05 23.89
N PRO A 119 10.78 -2.56 24.56
CA PRO A 119 10.65 -1.75 25.78
C PRO A 119 9.75 -0.52 25.59
N LYS A 120 9.30 0.05 26.71
CA LYS A 120 8.49 1.29 26.74
C LYS A 120 7.19 1.20 25.91
N GLY A 121 6.58 0.02 25.86
CA GLY A 121 5.32 -0.20 25.12
C GLY A 121 5.44 -0.13 23.59
N CYS A 122 6.65 -0.08 23.04
CA CYS A 122 6.86 -0.02 21.60
C CYS A 122 6.53 -1.35 20.92
N ARG A 123 6.08 -1.29 19.67
CA ARG A 123 5.81 -2.46 18.82
C ARG A 123 6.61 -2.36 17.53
N GLN A 124 7.36 -3.41 17.22
CA GLN A 124 8.12 -3.49 15.99
C GLN A 124 7.43 -4.44 15.00
N VAL A 125 7.12 -3.94 13.81
CA VAL A 125 6.59 -4.71 12.69
C VAL A 125 7.73 -4.93 11.70
N LYS A 126 8.10 -6.19 11.45
CA LYS A 126 9.13 -6.59 10.48
C LYS A 126 8.47 -7.31 9.30
N THR A 127 8.86 -6.98 8.07
CA THR A 127 8.34 -7.63 6.86
C THR A 127 9.33 -7.54 5.71
N ALA A 128 9.29 -8.47 4.75
CA ALA A 128 10.13 -8.40 3.55
C ALA A 128 9.46 -7.53 2.46
N MET A 129 10.22 -6.64 1.82
CA MET A 129 9.76 -5.94 0.61
C MET A 129 10.14 -6.75 -0.63
N PHE A 130 9.17 -6.97 -1.51
CA PHE A 130 9.39 -7.68 -2.78
C PHE A 130 9.47 -6.75 -4.00
N LYS A 131 9.35 -5.42 -3.83
CA LYS A 131 9.44 -4.48 -4.96
C LYS A 131 10.88 -3.95 -5.10
N GLY A 132 11.70 -4.67 -5.86
CA GLY A 132 12.95 -4.19 -6.46
C GLY A 132 14.19 -4.10 -5.55
N HIS A 133 14.03 -4.20 -4.23
CA HIS A 133 15.13 -4.28 -3.28
C HIS A 133 14.79 -5.36 -2.26
N ASN A 134 15.62 -6.41 -2.17
CA ASN A 134 15.46 -7.56 -1.27
C ASN A 134 15.72 -7.22 0.22
N THR A 135 15.48 -5.96 0.61
CA THR A 135 15.71 -5.45 1.95
C THR A 135 14.42 -5.49 2.75
N GLY A 136 14.45 -6.17 3.90
CA GLY A 136 13.36 -6.13 4.86
C GLY A 136 13.06 -4.71 5.34
N VAL A 137 11.78 -4.43 5.59
CA VAL A 137 11.32 -3.21 6.25
C VAL A 137 11.04 -3.49 7.71
N THR A 138 11.56 -2.62 8.55
CA THR A 138 11.24 -2.55 9.97
C THR A 138 10.52 -1.24 10.23
N VAL A 139 9.35 -1.32 10.86
CA VAL A 139 8.61 -0.17 11.38
C VAL A 139 8.50 -0.31 12.89
N ILE A 140 8.91 0.72 13.63
CA ILE A 140 8.78 0.76 15.08
C ILE A 140 7.68 1.78 15.41
N PHE A 141 6.57 1.28 15.92
CA PHE A 141 5.52 2.10 16.51
C PHE A 141 5.87 2.41 17.96
N ARG A 142 5.84 3.69 18.29
CA ARG A 142 5.86 4.19 19.67
C ARG A 142 4.42 4.49 20.11
N PRO A 143 4.12 4.40 21.42
CA PRO A 143 2.84 4.87 21.93
C PRO A 143 2.55 6.32 21.48
N LEU A 144 1.30 6.57 21.12
CA LEU A 144 0.78 7.91 20.83
C LEU A 144 0.12 8.46 22.10
N GLU A 145 -0.07 9.78 22.15
CA GLU A 145 -0.83 10.43 23.21
C GLU A 145 -2.27 9.91 23.28
N ASP A 146 -2.96 9.86 22.13
CA ASP A 146 -4.28 9.24 22.03
C ASP A 146 -4.15 7.71 21.87
N LEU A 147 -4.28 7.00 22.99
CA LEU A 147 -4.21 5.53 23.03
C LEU A 147 -5.36 4.83 22.28
N CYS A 148 -6.49 5.51 22.06
CA CYS A 148 -7.65 4.91 21.39
C CYS A 148 -7.43 4.67 19.90
N ILE A 149 -6.56 5.47 19.27
CA ILE A 149 -6.15 5.32 17.86
C ILE A 149 -4.73 4.78 17.71
N CYS A 150 -4.08 4.44 18.82
CA CYS A 150 -2.66 4.10 18.84
C CYS A 150 -2.38 2.71 18.26
N PRO A 151 -1.50 2.57 17.24
CA PRO A 151 -1.13 1.28 16.66
C PRO A 151 -0.56 0.30 17.69
N THR A 152 0.23 0.77 18.66
CA THR A 152 0.82 -0.12 19.68
C THR A 152 -0.26 -0.72 20.57
N GLN A 153 -1.32 0.03 20.89
CA GLN A 153 -2.40 -0.44 21.74
C GLN A 153 -3.26 -1.48 21.01
N TRP A 154 -3.65 -1.22 19.76
CA TRP A 154 -4.41 -2.18 18.94
C TRP A 154 -3.62 -3.47 18.68
N LEU A 155 -2.33 -3.35 18.33
CA LEU A 155 -1.44 -4.51 18.17
C LEU A 155 -1.30 -5.30 19.48
N SER A 156 -1.12 -4.61 20.61
CA SER A 156 -1.01 -5.27 21.91
C SER A 156 -2.28 -6.04 22.25
N SER A 157 -3.44 -5.43 22.07
CA SER A 157 -4.72 -6.09 22.31
C SER A 157 -4.94 -7.30 21.40
N TRP A 158 -4.56 -7.22 20.12
CA TRP A 158 -4.60 -8.38 19.21
C TRP A 158 -3.68 -9.51 19.69
N MET A 159 -2.44 -9.19 20.06
CA MET A 159 -1.47 -10.18 20.53
C MET A 159 -1.83 -10.78 21.90
N ASN A 160 -2.55 -10.04 22.75
CA ASN A 160 -3.00 -10.53 24.05
C ASN A 160 -4.22 -11.47 23.96
N ARG A 161 -4.97 -11.45 22.83
CA ARG A 161 -6.03 -12.44 22.57
C ARG A 161 -5.46 -13.85 22.32
N ARG A 162 -4.14 -13.97 22.18
CA ARG A 162 -3.44 -15.23 21.90
C ARG A 162 -3.08 -15.92 23.22
N LYS A 163 -3.28 -17.24 23.29
CA LYS A 163 -2.87 -18.01 24.48
C LYS A 163 -1.33 -18.10 24.50
N LYS A 164 -0.71 -18.30 25.66
CA LYS A 164 0.76 -18.46 25.77
C LYS A 164 1.33 -19.52 24.81
N LYS A 165 0.59 -20.62 24.61
CA LYS A 165 0.96 -21.68 23.64
C LYS A 165 0.99 -21.23 22.17
N ASP A 166 0.42 -20.06 21.86
CA ASP A 166 0.31 -19.51 20.51
C ASP A 166 1.40 -18.47 20.22
N GLU A 167 2.37 -18.28 21.12
CA GLU A 167 3.44 -17.30 20.97
C GLU A 167 4.27 -17.52 19.69
N LYS A 168 4.45 -18.78 19.29
CA LYS A 168 5.14 -19.18 18.05
C LYS A 168 4.26 -19.07 16.79
N ARG A 169 2.95 -18.83 16.91
CA ARG A 169 2.03 -18.80 15.76
C ARG A 169 2.16 -17.49 14.96
N PRO A 170 1.92 -17.48 13.63
CA PRO A 170 1.97 -16.28 12.79
C PRO A 170 1.04 -15.18 13.29
N VAL A 171 1.42 -13.89 13.19
CA VAL A 171 0.68 -12.74 13.78
C VAL A 171 -0.82 -12.79 13.52
N TRP A 172 -1.24 -13.11 12.30
CA TRP A 172 -2.65 -13.15 11.87
C TRP A 172 -3.30 -14.52 12.06
N TRP A 173 -3.14 -15.12 13.23
CA TRP A 173 -3.84 -16.36 13.54
C TRP A 173 -5.32 -16.12 13.85
N LEU A 174 -6.19 -16.90 13.23
CA LEU A 174 -7.63 -16.90 13.48
C LEU A 174 -7.95 -18.05 14.44
N PHE A 175 -8.47 -17.72 15.61
CA PHE A 175 -8.89 -18.69 16.63
C PHE A 175 -10.15 -19.40 16.20
N SER A 176 -11.09 -18.70 15.57
CA SER A 176 -12.34 -19.29 15.07
C SER A 176 -12.10 -20.41 14.04
N LYS A 177 -11.00 -20.32 13.28
CA LYS A 177 -10.64 -21.29 12.23
C LYS A 177 -9.45 -22.17 12.57
N ASN A 178 -8.83 -21.96 13.72
CA ASN A 178 -7.59 -22.60 14.15
C ASN A 178 -6.52 -22.67 13.04
N ARG A 179 -6.32 -21.58 12.29
CA ARG A 179 -5.28 -21.45 11.27
C ARG A 179 -4.87 -19.99 11.07
N VAL A 180 -3.79 -19.77 10.33
CA VAL A 180 -3.43 -18.42 9.87
C VAL A 180 -4.50 -17.91 8.89
N ALA A 181 -4.84 -16.63 8.98
CA ALA A 181 -5.69 -15.95 8.00
C ALA A 181 -5.01 -16.01 6.63
N SER A 182 -5.79 -16.18 5.56
CA SER A 182 -5.29 -16.00 4.19
C SER A 182 -5.16 -14.51 3.85
N TYR A 183 -4.50 -14.19 2.75
CA TYR A 183 -4.41 -12.82 2.26
C TYR A 183 -5.80 -12.24 1.94
N GLU A 184 -6.67 -13.05 1.35
CA GLU A 184 -8.04 -12.71 0.98
C GLU A 184 -8.90 -12.44 2.22
N GLU A 185 -8.76 -13.25 3.28
CA GLU A 185 -9.43 -13.02 4.56
C GLU A 185 -8.94 -11.73 5.23
N THR A 186 -7.63 -11.50 5.18
CA THR A 186 -7.00 -10.26 5.66
C THR A 186 -7.55 -9.04 4.90
N SER A 187 -7.70 -9.16 3.57
CA SER A 187 -8.30 -8.11 2.71
C SER A 187 -9.77 -7.88 3.04
N LYS A 188 -10.54 -8.97 3.20
CA LYS A 188 -11.97 -8.92 3.57
C LYS A 188 -12.18 -8.25 4.92
N ALA A 189 -11.34 -8.54 5.91
CA ALA A 189 -11.38 -7.90 7.22
C ALA A 189 -11.23 -6.37 7.12
N VAL A 190 -10.27 -5.90 6.32
CA VAL A 190 -10.08 -4.46 6.07
C VAL A 190 -11.29 -3.86 5.34
N HIS A 191 -11.83 -4.55 4.33
CA HIS A 191 -13.02 -4.08 3.61
C HIS A 191 -14.27 -3.98 4.50
N ILE A 192 -14.46 -4.88 5.45
CA ILE A 192 -15.54 -4.79 6.45
C ILE A 192 -15.41 -3.49 7.25
N VAL A 193 -14.20 -3.17 7.72
CA VAL A 193 -13.93 -1.92 8.43
C VAL A 193 -14.16 -0.71 7.52
N MET A 194 -13.69 -0.75 6.28
CA MET A 194 -13.91 0.34 5.32
C MET A 194 -15.41 0.61 5.09
N LYS A 195 -16.21 -0.46 4.94
CA LYS A 195 -17.66 -0.37 4.82
C LYS A 195 -18.30 0.22 6.07
N ALA A 196 -17.88 -0.22 7.26
CA ALA A 196 -18.37 0.32 8.54
C ALA A 196 -18.03 1.81 8.72
N CYS A 197 -16.92 2.27 8.14
CA CYS A 197 -16.53 3.68 8.10
C CYS A 197 -17.31 4.52 7.07
N LYS A 198 -18.25 3.90 6.32
CA LYS A 198 -18.99 4.53 5.21
C LYS A 198 -18.07 5.08 4.11
N ILE A 199 -16.93 4.42 3.87
CA ILE A 199 -16.04 4.75 2.76
C ILE A 199 -16.73 4.36 1.44
N PRO A 200 -16.75 5.23 0.41
CA PRO A 200 -17.43 4.94 -0.85
C PRO A 200 -17.00 3.62 -1.52
N THR A 201 -17.95 2.96 -2.15
CA THR A 201 -17.70 1.76 -2.95
C THR A 201 -16.82 2.11 -4.15
N GLY A 202 -15.73 1.36 -4.34
CA GLY A 202 -14.73 1.62 -5.39
C GLY A 202 -13.32 1.86 -4.85
N TYR A 203 -13.19 2.31 -3.60
CA TYR A 203 -11.89 2.37 -2.93
C TYR A 203 -11.42 0.97 -2.50
N THR A 204 -10.15 0.68 -2.77
CA THR A 204 -9.50 -0.57 -2.34
C THR A 204 -8.75 -0.38 -1.02
N VAL A 205 -8.34 -1.47 -0.37
CA VAL A 205 -7.48 -1.44 0.83
C VAL A 205 -6.22 -0.56 0.67
N THR A 206 -5.71 -0.44 -0.57
CA THR A 206 -4.51 0.36 -0.85
C THR A 206 -4.74 1.86 -0.67
N SER A 207 -6.00 2.32 -0.78
CA SER A 207 -6.39 3.72 -0.61
C SER A 207 -6.22 4.22 0.83
N ILE A 208 -6.17 3.33 1.83
CA ILE A 208 -5.92 3.71 3.24
C ILE A 208 -4.60 4.47 3.37
N ARG A 209 -3.56 3.98 2.67
CA ARG A 209 -2.27 4.65 2.67
C ARG A 209 -2.34 6.02 2.02
N SER A 210 -3.02 6.12 0.88
CA SER A 210 -3.16 7.40 0.16
C SER A 210 -3.90 8.42 1.01
N SER A 211 -5.00 8.02 1.65
CA SER A 211 -5.79 8.89 2.53
C SER A 211 -5.01 9.33 3.77
N SER A 212 -4.25 8.42 4.38
CA SER A 212 -3.36 8.75 5.49
C SER A 212 -2.29 9.79 5.09
N MET A 213 -1.60 9.57 3.97
CA MET A 213 -0.56 10.51 3.49
C MET A 213 -1.15 11.86 3.08
N THR A 214 -2.31 11.84 2.45
CA THR A 214 -3.06 13.06 2.08
C THR A 214 -3.38 13.87 3.33
N LYS A 215 -3.91 13.23 4.37
CA LYS A 215 -4.15 13.88 5.66
C LYS A 215 -2.87 14.47 6.26
N SER A 216 -1.76 13.72 6.24
CA SER A 216 -0.48 14.23 6.75
C SER A 216 -0.02 15.48 6.00
N ILE A 217 -0.14 15.50 4.67
CA ILE A 217 0.17 16.68 3.84
C ILE A 217 -0.75 17.86 4.21
N ASP A 218 -2.06 17.61 4.34
CA ASP A 218 -3.03 18.62 4.76
C ASP A 218 -2.75 19.20 6.15
N GLN A 219 -2.10 18.42 7.03
CA GLN A 219 -1.64 18.84 8.36
C GLN A 219 -0.25 19.50 8.35
N GLY A 220 0.34 19.74 7.18
CA GLY A 220 1.60 20.47 7.03
C GLY A 220 2.86 19.60 7.01
N ALA A 221 2.75 18.27 6.90
CA ALA A 221 3.92 17.41 6.80
C ALA A 221 4.77 17.76 5.57
N THR A 222 6.08 17.84 5.77
CA THR A 222 7.02 18.19 4.69
C THR A 222 7.16 17.06 3.68
N LYS A 223 7.56 17.39 2.44
CA LYS A 223 7.88 16.40 1.41
C LYS A 223 8.96 15.40 1.88
N THR A 224 9.90 15.85 2.72
CA THR A 224 10.96 15.00 3.28
C THR A 224 10.39 13.98 4.26
N GLU A 225 9.50 14.39 5.17
CA GLU A 225 8.84 13.49 6.12
C GLU A 225 7.98 12.45 5.40
N ILE A 226 7.18 12.87 4.42
CA ILE A 226 6.34 11.95 3.63
C ILE A 226 7.21 10.97 2.84
N ASN A 227 8.29 11.43 2.19
CA ASN A 227 9.21 10.53 1.49
C ASN A 227 9.86 9.51 2.42
N LYS A 228 10.25 9.92 3.64
CA LYS A 228 10.81 9.03 4.66
C LYS A 228 9.77 8.01 5.14
N ALA A 229 8.54 8.45 5.42
CA ALA A 229 7.44 7.59 5.87
C ALA A 229 7.00 6.56 4.81
N THR A 230 7.00 6.98 3.54
CA THR A 230 6.63 6.13 2.39
C THR A 230 7.79 5.30 1.85
N ARG A 231 9.01 5.53 2.35
CA ARG A 231 10.26 4.87 1.92
C ARG A 231 10.56 5.11 0.43
N HIS A 232 10.19 6.28 -0.09
CA HIS A 232 10.56 6.71 -1.44
C HIS A 232 11.95 7.36 -1.44
N ARG A 233 12.70 7.18 -2.54
CA ARG A 233 14.03 7.80 -2.71
C ARG A 233 13.92 9.33 -2.60
N LYS A 234 14.93 9.98 -2.04
CA LYS A 234 15.03 11.46 -2.00
C LYS A 234 14.90 12.01 -3.42
N GLY A 235 14.04 13.02 -3.61
CA GLY A 235 13.73 13.58 -4.94
C GLY A 235 12.67 12.82 -5.75
N SER A 236 12.11 11.72 -5.23
CA SER A 236 11.04 11.00 -5.93
C SER A 236 9.79 11.88 -6.11
N GLN A 237 9.22 11.86 -7.32
CA GLN A 237 7.91 12.44 -7.60
C GLN A 237 6.75 11.49 -7.28
N ALA A 238 7.03 10.32 -6.68
CA ALA A 238 5.99 9.35 -6.31
C ALA A 238 4.94 9.95 -5.37
N VAL A 239 5.35 10.82 -4.44
CA VAL A 239 4.42 11.49 -3.53
C VAL A 239 3.47 12.42 -4.29
N LYS A 240 4.00 13.24 -5.19
CA LYS A 240 3.20 14.13 -6.04
C LYS A 240 2.25 13.34 -6.93
N ASN A 241 2.73 12.25 -7.51
CA ASN A 241 1.96 11.47 -8.49
C ASN A 241 0.91 10.53 -7.87
N HIS A 242 1.02 10.21 -6.58
CA HIS A 242 0.17 9.19 -5.93
C HIS A 242 -0.59 9.65 -4.69
N TYR A 243 -0.13 10.69 -3.99
CA TYR A 243 -0.68 11.11 -2.70
C TYR A 243 -1.13 12.57 -2.71
N ASP A 244 -0.41 13.46 -3.38
CA ASP A 244 -0.81 14.86 -3.57
C ASP A 244 -1.71 15.01 -4.81
N LYS A 245 -2.81 14.27 -4.82
CA LYS A 245 -3.81 14.25 -5.90
C LYS A 245 -5.13 14.91 -5.51
N ASN A 246 -5.20 15.48 -4.31
CA ASN A 246 -6.40 16.14 -3.82
C ASN A 246 -6.89 17.17 -4.83
N LEU A 247 -8.20 17.44 -4.79
CA LEU A 247 -8.79 18.54 -5.53
C LEU A 247 -8.00 19.80 -5.21
N ASN A 248 -7.50 20.49 -6.24
CA ASN A 248 -6.70 21.71 -6.11
C ASN A 248 -7.54 22.91 -5.62
N ASP A 249 -8.74 22.66 -5.09
CA ASP A 249 -9.73 23.64 -4.67
C ASP A 249 -9.15 24.60 -3.63
N LYS A 250 -8.39 24.11 -2.64
CA LYS A 250 -7.73 25.00 -1.67
C LYS A 250 -6.82 26.04 -2.35
N ILE A 251 -6.09 25.65 -3.40
CA ILE A 251 -5.24 26.57 -4.16
C ILE A 251 -6.11 27.50 -5.01
N ARG A 252 -7.14 26.98 -5.69
CA ARG A 252 -8.10 27.79 -6.46
C ARG A 252 -8.77 28.85 -5.58
N THR A 253 -9.23 28.49 -4.39
CA THR A 253 -9.81 29.40 -3.40
C THR A 253 -8.80 30.45 -2.93
N ARG A 254 -7.52 30.08 -2.74
CA ARG A 254 -6.47 31.04 -2.39
C ARG A 254 -6.18 32.03 -3.52
N LEU A 255 -6.17 31.56 -4.77
CA LEU A 255 -6.00 32.40 -5.96
C LEU A 255 -7.16 33.39 -6.15
N ALA A 256 -8.36 33.02 -5.70
CA ALA A 256 -9.55 33.86 -5.79
C ALA A 256 -9.64 34.93 -4.68
N LYS A 257 -8.68 35.01 -3.76
CA LYS A 257 -8.64 36.08 -2.76
C LYS A 257 -8.02 37.33 -3.39
N LEU A 258 -8.78 38.43 -3.40
CA LEU A 258 -8.32 39.78 -3.72
C LEU A 258 -7.58 40.40 -2.52
#